data_AF-A0A9E5YA11-F1
#
_entry.id   AF-A0A9E5YA11-F1
#
_cell.length_a   1.000
_cell.length_b   1.000
_cell.length_c   1.000
_cell.angle_alpha   90.00
_cell.angle_beta   90.00
_cell.angle_gamma   90.00
#
_symmetry.space_group_name_H-M   'P 1'
#
loop_
_entity.id
_entity.type
_entity.pdbx_description
1 polymer ?
#
loop_
_entity_poly.entity_id
_entity_poly.type
_entity_poly.pdbx_seq_one_letter_code
_entity_poly.pdbx_strand_id
1 'polypeptide(L)'
;MEEKLLFIDSLSRTAQGNIAKEKMGEILADYPKNSSVLATAGTLYFSQGHINKAEEYVESAFAIEKDSRDAILSKLMLSLHFRKFADAEKWYEKLVRIDLEWRKSYLYYLLGIEVYSAARNLRKLSILYKKRAEMFKKSDKSQFRSLISNSNLLRGAVKKPLFNVEGNTEKIAMPFAADPQDAHQNTIFLIMKGK
;
A
#
# COMPACT_ATOMS: atom_id res chain seq x y z
N MET A 1 -16.52 5.66 -21.03
CA MET A 1 -16.83 5.51 -19.59
C MET A 1 -15.56 5.61 -18.77
N GLU A 2 -14.58 4.72 -19.01
CA GLU A 2 -13.28 4.70 -18.33
C GLU A 2 -12.55 6.06 -18.33
N GLU A 3 -12.45 6.73 -19.48
CA GLU A 3 -11.83 8.06 -19.59
C GLU A 3 -12.50 9.11 -18.69
N LYS A 4 -13.84 9.07 -18.56
CA LYS A 4 -14.58 9.99 -17.68
C LYS A 4 -14.28 9.73 -16.22
N LEU A 5 -14.18 8.45 -15.83
CA LEU A 5 -13.84 8.05 -14.45
C LEU A 5 -12.40 8.43 -14.11
N LEU A 6 -11.46 8.23 -15.03
CA LEU A 6 -10.07 8.65 -14.86
C LEU A 6 -9.95 10.17 -14.72
N PHE A 7 -10.72 10.92 -15.51
CA PHE A 7 -10.79 12.37 -15.40
C PHE A 7 -11.31 12.80 -14.02
N ILE A 8 -12.36 12.15 -13.49
CA ILE A 8 -12.87 12.44 -12.14
C ILE A 8 -11.85 12.06 -11.07
N ASP A 9 -11.18 10.91 -11.15
CA ASP A 9 -10.14 10.52 -10.19
C ASP A 9 -8.98 11.53 -10.18
N SER A 10 -8.58 12.02 -11.35
CA SER A 10 -7.60 13.10 -11.47
C SER A 10 -8.08 14.39 -10.77
N LEU A 11 -9.31 14.85 -11.06
CA LEU A 11 -9.88 16.03 -10.40
C LEU A 11 -9.95 15.86 -8.88
N SER A 12 -10.28 14.65 -8.40
CA SER A 12 -10.40 14.29 -6.98
C SER A 12 -9.09 14.42 -6.20
N ARG A 13 -7.95 14.35 -6.90
CA ARG A 13 -6.60 14.47 -6.32
C ARG A 13 -6.01 15.88 -6.45
N THR A 14 -6.75 16.80 -7.07
CA THR A 14 -6.35 18.22 -7.24
C THR A 14 -7.27 19.13 -6.43
N ALA A 15 -7.03 20.45 -6.48
CA ALA A 15 -7.90 21.45 -5.81
C ALA A 15 -9.33 21.53 -6.40
N GLN A 16 -9.69 20.67 -7.36
CA GLN A 16 -10.96 20.67 -8.09
C GLN A 16 -11.97 19.63 -7.56
N GLY A 17 -11.88 19.26 -6.28
CA GLY A 17 -12.77 18.26 -5.68
C GLY A 17 -14.26 18.55 -5.84
N ASN A 18 -14.66 19.83 -5.84
CA ASN A 18 -16.06 20.21 -6.06
C ASN A 18 -16.55 19.86 -7.47
N ILE A 19 -15.72 20.11 -8.50
CA ILE A 19 -16.01 19.75 -9.90
C ILE A 19 -16.06 18.22 -10.04
N ALA A 20 -15.15 17.53 -9.37
CA ALA A 20 -15.14 16.06 -9.36
C ALA A 20 -16.46 15.49 -8.81
N LYS A 21 -17.01 16.11 -7.76
CA LYS A 21 -18.28 15.70 -7.12
C LYS A 21 -19.50 15.97 -7.99
N GLU A 22 -19.57 17.12 -8.65
CA GLU A 22 -20.63 17.43 -9.61
C GLU A 22 -20.66 16.41 -10.74
N LYS A 23 -19.51 16.21 -11.41
CA LYS A 23 -19.37 15.23 -12.49
C LYS A 23 -19.65 13.80 -12.04
N MET A 24 -19.26 13.45 -10.82
CA MET A 24 -19.59 12.14 -10.25
C MET A 24 -21.09 11.99 -10.05
N GLY A 25 -21.80 13.05 -9.64
CA GLY A 25 -23.26 13.04 -9.52
C GLY A 25 -23.97 12.75 -10.84
N GLU A 26 -23.52 13.38 -11.93
CA GLU A 26 -24.02 13.12 -13.29
C GLU A 26 -23.85 11.64 -13.68
N ILE A 27 -22.64 11.09 -13.52
CA ILE A 27 -22.37 9.70 -13.91
C ILE A 27 -23.11 8.71 -13.01
N LEU A 28 -23.26 8.99 -11.71
CA LEU A 28 -24.03 8.14 -10.81
C LEU A 28 -25.52 8.12 -11.16
N ALA A 29 -26.07 9.23 -11.67
CA ALA A 29 -27.47 9.28 -12.12
C ALA A 29 -27.69 8.39 -13.36
N ASP A 30 -26.76 8.43 -14.31
CA ASP A 30 -26.83 7.62 -15.54
C ASP A 30 -26.52 6.13 -15.28
N TYR A 31 -25.64 5.83 -14.32
CA TYR A 31 -25.11 4.48 -14.07
C TYR A 31 -25.10 4.09 -12.58
N PRO A 32 -26.26 4.09 -11.89
CA PRO A 32 -26.33 3.93 -10.44
C PRO A 32 -25.92 2.54 -9.91
N LYS A 33 -25.87 1.54 -10.80
CA LYS A 33 -25.52 0.14 -10.47
C LYS A 33 -24.25 -0.34 -11.17
N ASN A 34 -23.40 0.57 -11.63
CA ASN A 34 -22.12 0.19 -12.24
C ASN A 34 -21.02 0.11 -11.17
N SER A 35 -20.35 -1.04 -11.07
CA SER A 35 -19.33 -1.29 -10.04
C SER A 35 -18.17 -0.31 -10.10
N SER A 36 -17.59 -0.05 -11.29
CA SER A 36 -16.48 0.91 -11.44
C SER A 36 -16.89 2.34 -11.11
N VAL A 37 -18.11 2.75 -11.46
CA VAL A 37 -18.64 4.09 -11.10
C VAL A 37 -18.75 4.22 -9.59
N LEU A 38 -19.38 3.24 -8.93
CA LEU A 38 -19.53 3.21 -7.47
C LEU A 38 -18.15 3.18 -6.77
N ALA A 39 -17.20 2.38 -7.27
CA ALA A 39 -15.85 2.32 -6.72
C ALA A 39 -15.10 3.66 -6.86
N THR A 40 -15.26 4.34 -8.00
CA THR A 40 -14.67 5.66 -8.25
C THR A 40 -15.31 6.73 -7.35
N ALA A 41 -16.63 6.68 -7.15
CA ALA A 41 -17.33 7.53 -6.19
C ALA A 41 -16.78 7.32 -4.77
N GLY A 42 -16.57 6.06 -4.38
CA GLY A 42 -15.92 5.70 -3.13
C GLY A 42 -14.56 6.37 -2.95
N THR A 43 -13.68 6.28 -3.96
CA THR A 43 -12.36 6.91 -3.96
C THR A 43 -12.43 8.44 -3.86
N LEU A 44 -13.36 9.07 -4.59
CA LEU A 44 -13.59 10.51 -4.52
C LEU A 44 -14.01 10.94 -3.11
N TYR A 45 -15.02 10.29 -2.53
CA TYR A 45 -15.48 10.65 -1.19
C TYR A 45 -14.41 10.36 -0.13
N PHE A 46 -13.58 9.33 -0.33
CA PHE A 46 -12.42 9.07 0.50
C PHE A 46 -11.39 10.21 0.44
N SER A 47 -11.03 10.68 -0.77
CA SER A 47 -10.06 11.78 -0.92
C SER A 47 -10.54 13.11 -0.32
N GLN A 48 -11.86 13.29 -0.25
CA GLN A 48 -12.51 14.44 0.38
C GLN A 48 -12.69 14.29 1.90
N GLY A 49 -12.26 13.19 2.50
CA GLY A 49 -12.43 12.92 3.94
C GLY A 49 -13.83 12.51 4.35
N HIS A 50 -14.74 12.25 3.40
CA HIS A 50 -16.08 11.75 3.64
C HIS A 50 -16.09 10.22 3.78
N ILE A 51 -15.41 9.72 4.81
CA ILE A 51 -15.07 8.29 4.96
C ILE A 51 -16.32 7.38 5.00
N ASN A 52 -17.39 7.78 5.68
CA ASN A 52 -18.61 6.96 5.76
C ASN A 52 -19.27 6.78 4.38
N LYS A 53 -19.31 7.84 3.56
CA LYS A 53 -19.83 7.76 2.18
C LYS A 53 -18.91 6.93 1.30
N ALA A 54 -17.60 7.05 1.49
CA ALA A 54 -16.64 6.24 0.77
C ALA A 54 -16.89 4.75 1.02
N GLU A 55 -17.08 4.36 2.28
CA GLU A 55 -17.41 2.97 2.64
C GLU A 55 -18.71 2.50 2.00
N GLU A 56 -19.79 3.28 2.08
CA GLU A 56 -21.09 2.94 1.47
C GLU A 56 -20.97 2.66 -0.05
N TYR A 57 -20.30 3.54 -0.78
CA TYR A 57 -20.11 3.37 -2.22
C TYR A 57 -19.21 2.18 -2.55
N VAL A 58 -18.16 1.93 -1.76
CA VAL A 58 -17.25 0.80 -1.97
C VAL A 58 -17.94 -0.53 -1.67
N GLU A 59 -18.75 -0.63 -0.60
CA GLU A 59 -19.54 -1.83 -0.34
C GLU A 59 -20.58 -2.06 -1.45
N SER A 60 -21.21 -0.99 -1.95
CA SER A 60 -22.14 -1.08 -3.07
C SER A 60 -21.46 -1.59 -4.34
N ALA A 61 -20.29 -1.06 -4.69
CA ALA A 61 -19.49 -1.53 -5.82
C ALA A 61 -19.15 -3.02 -5.70
N PHE A 62 -18.68 -3.43 -4.51
CA PHE A 62 -18.31 -4.80 -4.23
C PHE A 62 -19.51 -5.76 -4.25
N ALA A 63 -20.69 -5.31 -3.83
CA ALA A 63 -21.92 -6.09 -3.88
C ALA A 63 -22.38 -6.36 -5.33
N ILE A 64 -22.19 -5.39 -6.23
CA ILE A 64 -22.49 -5.54 -7.66
C ILE A 64 -21.51 -6.50 -8.34
N GLU A 65 -20.20 -6.30 -8.12
CA GLU A 65 -19.17 -7.10 -8.77
C GLU A 65 -18.02 -7.39 -7.81
N LYS A 66 -18.06 -8.58 -7.21
CA LYS A 66 -17.13 -9.01 -6.14
C LYS A 66 -15.68 -9.14 -6.60
N ASP A 67 -15.46 -9.31 -7.90
CA ASP A 67 -14.15 -9.48 -8.52
C ASP A 67 -13.75 -8.26 -9.39
N SER A 68 -14.47 -7.14 -9.25
CA SER A 68 -14.06 -5.88 -9.87
C SER A 68 -12.73 -5.40 -9.27
N ARG A 69 -11.78 -5.11 -10.15
CA ARG A 69 -10.46 -4.58 -9.78
C ARG A 69 -10.58 -3.30 -8.96
N ASP A 70 -11.43 -2.37 -9.41
CA ASP A 70 -11.61 -1.06 -8.77
C ASP A 70 -12.24 -1.22 -7.38
N ALA A 71 -13.27 -2.05 -7.26
CA ALA A 71 -13.92 -2.31 -5.98
C ALA A 71 -12.95 -2.93 -4.97
N ILE A 72 -12.15 -3.92 -5.40
CA ILE A 72 -11.14 -4.56 -4.54
C ILE A 72 -10.05 -3.57 -4.13
N LEU A 73 -9.59 -2.73 -5.06
CA LEU A 73 -8.59 -1.69 -4.75
C LEU A 73 -9.13 -0.70 -3.72
N SER A 74 -10.38 -0.25 -3.86
CA SER A 74 -11.00 0.66 -2.88
C SER A 74 -11.21 -0.02 -1.51
N LYS A 75 -11.59 -1.31 -1.47
CA LYS A 75 -11.65 -2.10 -0.21
C LYS A 75 -10.28 -2.19 0.47
N LEU A 76 -9.22 -2.41 -0.31
CA LEU A 76 -7.84 -2.43 0.19
C LEU A 76 -7.47 -1.08 0.80
N MET A 77 -7.72 0.03 0.10
CA MET A 77 -7.42 1.38 0.58
C MET A 77 -8.16 1.71 1.88
N LEU A 78 -9.46 1.42 1.97
CA LEU A 78 -10.23 1.58 3.20
C LEU A 78 -9.69 0.70 4.33
N SER A 79 -9.27 -0.53 4.03
CA SER A 79 -8.69 -1.43 5.02
C SER A 79 -7.38 -0.88 5.60
N LEU A 80 -6.53 -0.28 4.76
CA LEU A 80 -5.32 0.42 5.23
C LEU A 80 -5.67 1.63 6.11
N HIS A 81 -6.63 2.46 5.67
CA HIS A 81 -7.08 3.63 6.43
C HIS A 81 -7.59 3.25 7.82
N PHE A 82 -8.44 2.23 7.92
CA PHE A 82 -8.97 1.73 9.19
C PHE A 82 -7.98 0.85 9.97
N ARG A 83 -6.73 0.72 9.50
CA ARG A 83 -5.69 -0.11 10.10
C ARG A 83 -6.07 -1.60 10.23
N LYS A 84 -6.99 -2.07 9.38
CA LYS A 84 -7.39 -3.47 9.24
C LYS A 84 -6.37 -4.19 8.35
N PHE A 85 -5.14 -4.33 8.84
CA PHE A 85 -4.00 -4.76 8.00
C PHE A 85 -4.13 -6.20 7.47
N ALA A 86 -4.76 -7.10 8.23
CA ALA A 86 -5.04 -8.46 7.76
C ALA A 86 -6.01 -8.46 6.56
N ASP A 87 -7.02 -7.59 6.60
CA ASP A 87 -7.95 -7.42 5.48
C ASP A 87 -7.26 -6.76 4.28
N ALA A 88 -6.44 -5.73 4.51
CA ALA A 88 -5.66 -5.10 3.45
C ALA A 88 -4.75 -6.12 2.72
N GLU A 89 -4.11 -7.01 3.47
CA GLU A 89 -3.31 -8.11 2.91
C GLU A 89 -4.17 -9.06 2.08
N LYS A 90 -5.32 -9.49 2.61
CA LYS A 90 -6.28 -10.34 1.89
C LYS A 90 -6.76 -9.70 0.59
N TRP A 91 -7.12 -8.43 0.61
CA TRP A 91 -7.58 -7.71 -0.59
C TRP A 91 -6.45 -7.51 -1.61
N TYR A 92 -5.23 -7.22 -1.15
CA TYR A 92 -4.06 -7.14 -2.03
C TYR A 92 -3.82 -8.48 -2.73
N GLU A 93 -3.82 -9.58 -2.00
CA GLU A 93 -3.65 -10.91 -2.58
C GLU A 93 -4.76 -11.27 -3.57
N LYS A 94 -6.00 -10.88 -3.26
CA LYS A 94 -7.12 -11.06 -4.18
C LYS A 94 -6.91 -10.25 -5.47
N LEU A 95 -6.57 -8.97 -5.36
CA LEU A 95 -6.32 -8.07 -6.49
C LEU A 95 -5.24 -8.62 -7.42
N VAL A 96 -4.16 -9.12 -6.82
CA VAL A 96 -3.07 -9.78 -7.54
C VAL A 96 -3.58 -11.01 -8.29
N ARG A 97 -4.45 -11.83 -7.69
CA ARG A 97 -5.01 -13.03 -8.35
C ARG A 97 -5.83 -12.71 -9.60
N ILE A 98 -6.66 -11.68 -9.55
CA ILE A 98 -7.58 -11.34 -10.64
C ILE A 98 -6.93 -10.55 -11.77
N ASP A 99 -5.91 -9.75 -11.48
CA ASP A 99 -5.23 -8.91 -12.49
C ASP A 99 -3.74 -9.27 -12.58
N LEU A 100 -3.43 -10.17 -13.53
CA LEU A 100 -2.07 -10.66 -13.76
C LEU A 100 -1.16 -9.59 -14.37
N GLU A 101 -1.70 -8.69 -15.18
CA GLU A 101 -0.93 -7.63 -15.83
C GLU A 101 -0.58 -6.52 -14.84
N TRP A 102 -1.49 -6.20 -13.92
CA TRP A 102 -1.20 -5.26 -12.84
C TRP A 102 -0.02 -5.70 -11.98
N ARG A 103 0.25 -7.01 -11.84
CA ARG A 103 1.45 -7.51 -11.13
C ARG A 103 2.78 -7.07 -11.73
N LYS A 104 2.78 -6.65 -13.00
CA LYS A 104 3.96 -6.14 -13.69
C LYS A 104 4.11 -4.62 -13.51
N SER A 105 3.07 -3.95 -13.01
CA SER A 105 3.07 -2.50 -12.82
C SER A 105 3.93 -2.08 -11.63
N TYR A 106 4.41 -0.84 -11.68
CA TYR A 106 5.08 -0.22 -10.55
C TYR A 106 4.16 -0.08 -9.33
N LEU A 107 2.88 0.21 -9.56
CA LEU A 107 1.86 0.37 -8.52
C LEU A 107 1.66 -0.91 -7.70
N TYR A 108 1.71 -2.08 -8.33
CA TYR A 108 1.67 -3.37 -7.62
C TYR A 108 2.76 -3.48 -6.55
N TYR A 109 3.98 -3.06 -6.87
CA TYR A 109 5.09 -3.12 -5.93
C TYR A 109 4.96 -2.07 -4.82
N LEU A 110 4.60 -0.84 -5.16
CA LEU A 110 4.42 0.21 -4.15
C LEU A 110 3.33 -0.16 -3.16
N LEU A 111 2.15 -0.57 -3.66
CA LEU A 111 1.02 -0.90 -2.81
C LEU A 111 1.30 -2.15 -1.96
N GLY A 112 1.94 -3.16 -2.53
CA GLY A 112 2.32 -4.35 -1.76
C GLY A 112 3.36 -4.05 -0.67
N ILE A 113 4.31 -3.15 -0.93
CA ILE A 113 5.27 -2.71 0.07
C ILE A 113 4.54 -2.02 1.22
N GLU A 114 3.61 -1.11 0.91
CA GLU A 114 2.78 -0.43 1.91
C GLU A 114 1.97 -1.44 2.74
N VAL A 115 1.24 -2.33 2.09
CA VAL A 115 0.39 -3.34 2.72
C VAL A 115 1.20 -4.26 3.64
N TYR A 116 2.30 -4.84 3.14
CA TYR A 116 3.10 -5.77 3.95
C TYR A 116 3.92 -5.05 5.02
N SER A 117 4.29 -3.79 4.84
CA SER A 117 4.94 -2.99 5.88
C SER A 117 3.95 -2.67 7.00
N ALA A 118 2.75 -2.22 6.67
CA ALA A 118 1.69 -1.93 7.62
C ALA A 118 1.25 -3.18 8.40
N ALA A 119 1.14 -4.33 7.72
CA ALA A 119 0.86 -5.63 8.34
C ALA A 119 2.05 -6.24 9.08
N ARG A 120 3.24 -5.62 9.03
CA ARG A 120 4.51 -6.17 9.54
C ARG A 120 4.82 -7.58 9.01
N ASN A 121 4.37 -7.88 7.80
CA ASN A 121 4.62 -9.15 7.13
C ASN A 121 6.00 -9.15 6.47
N LEU A 122 7.05 -9.18 7.29
CA LEU A 122 8.44 -9.06 6.86
C LEU A 122 8.83 -10.13 5.82
N ARG A 123 8.23 -11.32 5.92
CA ARG A 123 8.44 -12.41 4.96
C ARG A 123 7.97 -12.01 3.56
N LYS A 124 6.71 -11.61 3.41
CA LYS A 124 6.15 -11.22 2.09
C LYS A 124 6.78 -9.93 1.59
N LEU A 125 7.05 -8.98 2.49
CA LEU A 125 7.76 -7.74 2.15
C LEU A 125 9.15 -8.01 1.56
N SER A 126 9.95 -8.90 2.18
CA SER A 126 11.28 -9.28 1.66
C SER A 126 11.22 -9.87 0.25
N ILE A 127 10.22 -10.73 -0.01
CA ILE A 127 10.01 -11.34 -1.33
C ILE A 127 9.65 -10.25 -2.35
N LEU A 128 8.81 -9.30 -1.97
CA LEU A 128 8.37 -8.23 -2.86
C LEU A 128 9.51 -7.28 -3.22
N TYR A 129 10.37 -6.91 -2.27
CA TYR A 129 11.59 -6.14 -2.53
C TYR A 129 12.50 -6.85 -3.52
N LYS A 130 12.73 -8.16 -3.35
CA LYS A 130 13.54 -8.95 -4.29
C LYS A 130 12.94 -8.93 -5.70
N LYS A 131 11.63 -9.16 -5.82
CA LYS A 131 10.94 -9.13 -7.12
C LYS A 131 11.05 -7.76 -7.79
N ARG A 132 10.84 -6.68 -7.04
CA ARG A 132 10.98 -5.30 -7.53
C ARG A 132 12.41 -5.03 -8.00
N ALA A 133 13.42 -5.52 -7.26
CA ALA A 133 14.82 -5.33 -7.61
C ALA A 133 15.13 -5.85 -9.02
N GLU A 134 14.63 -7.03 -9.40
CA GLU A 134 14.90 -7.63 -10.71
C GLU A 134 14.52 -6.72 -11.90
N MET A 135 13.55 -5.80 -11.73
CA MET A 135 13.20 -4.81 -12.75
C MET A 135 14.34 -3.83 -13.07
N PHE A 136 15.22 -3.58 -12.09
CA PHE A 136 16.32 -2.61 -12.17
C PHE A 136 17.66 -3.28 -12.48
N LYS A 137 17.72 -4.61 -12.48
CA LYS A 137 18.97 -5.38 -12.59
C LYS A 137 19.86 -4.98 -13.78
N LYS A 138 19.24 -4.63 -14.91
CA LYS A 138 19.94 -4.22 -16.14
C LYS A 138 19.96 -2.71 -16.35
N SER A 139 18.97 -1.97 -15.82
CA SER A 139 18.78 -0.54 -16.09
C SER A 139 19.39 0.37 -15.01
N ASP A 140 19.28 0.00 -13.74
CA ASP A 140 19.76 0.79 -12.60
C ASP A 140 20.37 -0.12 -11.53
N LYS A 141 21.70 -0.30 -11.62
CA LYS A 141 22.46 -1.13 -10.66
C LYS A 141 22.47 -0.57 -9.25
N SER A 142 22.24 0.73 -9.06
CA SER A 142 22.18 1.35 -7.72
C SER A 142 20.87 0.94 -7.05
N GLN A 143 19.75 1.18 -7.75
CA GLN A 143 18.42 0.81 -7.28
C GLN A 143 18.29 -0.70 -7.07
N PHE A 144 18.85 -1.52 -7.96
CA PHE A 144 18.92 -2.97 -7.78
C PHE A 144 19.60 -3.35 -6.47
N ARG A 145 20.81 -2.82 -6.20
CA ARG A 145 21.57 -3.13 -4.99
C ARG A 145 20.83 -2.71 -3.72
N SER A 146 20.25 -1.52 -3.72
CA SER A 146 19.44 -1.00 -2.59
C SER A 146 18.25 -1.92 -2.26
N LEU A 147 17.46 -2.30 -3.27
CA LEU A 147 16.29 -3.17 -3.07
C LEU A 147 16.67 -4.59 -2.65
N ILE A 148 17.77 -5.14 -3.17
CA ILE A 148 18.30 -6.44 -2.72
C ILE A 148 18.78 -6.38 -1.26
N SER A 149 19.46 -5.30 -0.87
CA SER A 149 19.89 -5.08 0.51
C SER A 149 18.69 -5.10 1.47
N ASN A 150 17.63 -4.34 1.15
CA ASN A 150 16.39 -4.34 1.93
C ASN A 150 15.74 -5.73 2.02
N SER A 151 15.67 -6.46 0.90
CA SER A 151 15.18 -7.84 0.90
C SER A 151 15.97 -8.73 1.87
N ASN A 152 17.30 -8.62 1.87
CA ASN A 152 18.15 -9.46 2.72
C ASN A 152 18.02 -9.09 4.20
N LEU A 153 17.97 -7.80 4.53
CA LEU A 153 17.74 -7.31 5.88
C LEU A 153 16.42 -7.86 6.46
N LEU A 154 15.34 -7.70 5.71
CA LEU A 154 14.01 -8.18 6.11
C LEU A 154 13.96 -9.71 6.26
N ARG A 155 14.64 -10.44 5.38
CA ARG A 155 14.74 -11.90 5.49
C ARG A 155 15.52 -12.33 6.74
N GLY A 156 16.58 -11.60 7.09
CA GLY A 156 17.34 -11.80 8.32
C GLY A 156 16.45 -11.60 9.55
N ALA A 157 15.68 -10.52 9.57
CA ALA A 157 14.74 -10.18 10.64
C ALA A 157 13.64 -11.24 10.89
N VAL A 158 13.26 -12.00 9.86
CA VAL A 158 12.32 -13.13 10.00
C VAL A 158 12.96 -14.30 10.73
N LYS A 159 14.26 -14.54 10.53
CA LYS A 159 14.97 -15.72 11.06
C LYS A 159 15.51 -15.50 12.47
N LYS A 160 15.84 -14.27 12.82
CA LYS A 160 16.35 -13.87 14.13
C LYS A 160 15.69 -12.54 14.50
N PRO A 161 15.24 -12.36 15.75
CA PRO A 161 14.77 -11.05 16.18
C PRO A 161 15.90 -10.04 15.94
N LEU A 162 15.54 -8.88 15.37
CA LEU A 162 16.50 -7.80 15.08
C LEU A 162 17.16 -7.26 16.36
N PHE A 163 16.59 -7.57 17.53
CA PHE A 163 17.04 -7.14 18.84
C PHE A 163 16.99 -8.33 19.81
N ASN A 164 18.04 -8.50 20.61
CA ASN A 164 17.93 -9.21 21.89
C ASN A 164 17.73 -8.15 22.97
N VAL A 165 16.64 -8.27 23.73
CA VAL A 165 16.45 -7.49 24.97
C VAL A 165 16.86 -8.41 26.10
N GLU A 166 18.09 -8.26 26.59
CA GLU A 166 18.53 -8.94 27.80
C GLU A 166 17.97 -8.20 29.02
N GLY A 167 17.43 -8.98 29.96
CA GLY A 167 16.59 -8.47 31.03
C GLY A 167 17.32 -7.56 32.01
N ASN A 168 16.58 -6.55 32.43
CA ASN A 168 16.67 -5.73 33.65
C ASN A 168 17.55 -4.49 33.76
N THR A 169 18.45 -4.16 32.83
CA THR A 169 18.98 -2.78 32.79
C THR A 169 19.63 -2.48 31.45
N GLU A 170 18.95 -2.49 30.29
CA GLU A 170 19.79 -2.35 29.09
C GLU A 170 19.31 -1.67 27.81
N LYS A 171 20.31 -0.93 27.30
CA LYS A 171 20.50 -0.29 26.01
C LYS A 171 20.00 -1.15 24.86
N ILE A 172 19.08 -0.62 24.07
CA ILE A 172 18.69 -1.22 22.79
C ILE A 172 19.71 -0.77 21.74
N ALA A 173 20.48 -1.70 21.18
CA ALA A 173 21.35 -1.44 20.04
C ALA A 173 20.51 -1.42 18.75
N MET A 174 20.43 -0.27 18.09
CA MET A 174 19.75 -0.10 16.80
C MET A 174 20.78 0.10 15.69
N PRO A 175 20.91 -0.83 14.73
CA PRO A 175 21.68 -0.56 13.53
C PRO A 175 20.87 0.42 12.66
N PHE A 176 21.37 1.64 12.49
CA PHE A 176 20.80 2.63 11.58
C PHE A 176 21.80 2.83 10.43
N ALA A 177 21.43 2.41 9.22
CA ALA A 177 22.15 2.83 8.03
C ALA A 177 21.71 4.26 7.71
N ALA A 178 22.44 5.25 8.24
CA ALA A 178 22.16 6.67 7.99
C ALA A 178 22.48 7.06 6.54
N ASP A 179 23.34 6.30 5.85
CA ASP A 179 23.81 6.59 4.50
C ASP A 179 24.03 5.27 3.71
N PRO A 180 23.45 5.12 2.50
CA PRO A 180 23.74 3.98 1.62
C PRO A 180 25.20 3.80 1.22
N GLN A 181 26.07 4.82 1.41
CA GLN A 181 27.50 4.74 1.11
C GLN A 181 28.38 4.44 2.32
N ASP A 182 27.86 4.52 3.54
CA ASP A 182 28.64 4.28 4.74
C ASP A 182 28.51 2.80 5.16
N ALA A 183 29.55 2.01 4.89
CA ALA A 183 29.59 0.58 5.18
C ALA A 183 29.83 0.29 6.68
N HIS A 184 29.95 1.31 7.51
CA HIS A 184 30.08 1.15 8.95
C HIS A 184 28.71 1.20 9.63
N GLN A 185 28.36 0.12 10.33
CA GLN A 185 27.11 0.02 11.09
C GLN A 185 27.14 1.01 12.26
N ASN A 186 26.63 2.22 12.05
CA ASN A 186 26.37 3.14 13.15
C ASN A 186 25.26 2.55 14.03
N THR A 187 25.64 2.19 15.25
CA THR A 187 24.74 1.61 16.26
C THR A 187 24.31 2.70 17.22
N ILE A 188 23.01 3.01 17.25
CA ILE A 188 22.42 3.91 18.25
C ILE A 188 22.03 3.08 19.46
N PHE A 189 22.43 3.51 20.66
CA PHE A 189 22.01 2.88 21.92
C PHE A 189 20.86 3.67 22.56
N LEU A 190 19.67 3.08 22.67
CA LEU A 190 18.56 3.67 23.43
C LEU A 190 18.60 3.19 24.88
N ILE A 191 18.84 4.12 25.82
CA ILE A 191 18.75 3.84 27.26
C ILE A 191 17.32 4.15 27.72
N MET A 192 16.55 3.11 28.02
CA MET A 192 15.25 3.24 28.67
C MET A 192 15.45 3.27 30.19
N LYS A 193 15.20 4.42 30.84
CA LYS A 193 15.18 4.48 32.32
C LYS A 193 13.80 4.03 32.81
N GLY A 194 13.75 2.90 33.53
CA GLY A 194 12.57 2.49 34.29
C GLY A 194 12.28 3.48 35.42
N LYS A 195 11.00 3.71 35.72
CA LYS A 195 10.55 4.38 36.95
C LYS A 195 10.59 3.41 38.11
#